data_AF-A0A2P8HHT0-F1
#
_entry.id   AF-A0A2P8HHT0-F1
#
_cell.length_a   1.000
_cell.length_b   1.000
_cell.length_c   1.000
_cell.angle_alpha   90.00
_cell.angle_beta   90.00
_cell.angle_gamma   90.00
#
_symmetry.space_group_name_H-M   'P 1'
#
loop_
_entity.id
_entity.type
_entity.pdbx_description
1 polymer ?
#
loop_
_entity_poly.entity_id
_entity_poly.type
_entity_poly.pdbx_seq_one_letter_code
_entity_poly.pdbx_strand_id
1 'polypeptide(L)' 'MLLTSEDKRHLLKVLAKDRARFWSSPKDRKKSAELYEKIEQTLRNENTNKDHN' A
#
# COMPACT_ATOMS: atom_id res chain seq x y z
N MET A 1 -12.76 13.16 20.06
CA MET A 1 -12.23 14.48 19.66
C MET A 1 -12.01 14.45 18.16
N LEU A 2 -12.61 15.37 17.40
CA LEU A 2 -12.34 15.47 15.96
C LEU A 2 -10.98 16.15 15.76
N LEU A 3 -10.17 15.61 14.85
CA LEU A 3 -8.86 16.20 14.50
C LEU A 3 -9.06 17.61 13.95
N THR A 4 -8.29 18.56 14.48
CA THR A 4 -8.24 19.92 13.94
C THR A 4 -7.55 19.93 12.58
N SER A 5 -7.70 21.03 11.85
CA SER A 5 -7.00 21.22 10.57
C SER A 5 -5.46 21.19 10.73
N GLU A 6 -4.95 21.62 11.89
CA GLU A 6 -3.52 21.60 12.18
C GLU A 6 -3.01 20.18 12.47
N ASP A 7 -3.76 19.40 13.27
CA ASP A 7 -3.44 17.99 13.52
C ASP A 7 -3.39 17.19 12.22
N LYS A 8 -4.36 17.42 11.33
CA LYS A 8 -4.41 16.78 10.00
C LYS A 8 -3.19 17.15 9.16
N ARG A 9 -2.80 18.42 9.12
CA ARG A 9 -1.62 18.87 8.37
C ARG A 9 -0.33 18.28 8.92
N HIS A 10 -0.21 18.21 10.25
CA HIS A 10 0.95 17.60 10.89
C HIS A 10 1.05 16.11 10.54
N LEU A 11 -0.05 15.37 10.68
CA LEU A 11 -0.10 13.94 10.34
C LEU A 11 0.25 13.69 8.88
N LEU A 12 -0.29 14.48 7.95
CA LEU A 12 0.03 14.37 6.52
C LEU A 12 1.52 14.60 6.24
N LYS A 13 2.18 15.53 6.94
CA LYS A 13 3.63 15.75 6.81
C LYS A 13 4.44 14.56 7.30
N VAL A 14 4.05 13.95 8.41
CA VAL A 14 4.72 12.74 8.95
C VAL A 14 4.55 11.58 7.97
N LEU A 15 3.33 11.31 7.54
CA LEU A 15 3.03 10.24 6.58
C LEU A 15 3.76 10.42 5.24
N ALA A 16 3.89 11.66 4.76
CA ALA A 16 4.64 11.96 3.53
C ALA A 16 6.14 11.61 3.69
N LYS A 17 6.74 11.92 4.84
CA LYS A 17 8.14 11.57 5.13
C LYS A 17 8.35 10.06 5.24
N ASP A 18 7.46 9.38 5.95
CA ASP A 18 7.53 7.92 6.10
C ASP A 18 7.32 7.21 4.76
N ARG A 19 6.39 7.71 3.93
CA ARG A 19 6.21 7.24 2.56
C ARG A 19 7.50 7.41 1.76
N ALA A 20 8.10 8.60 1.76
CA ALA A 20 9.35 8.85 1.04
C ALA A 20 10.48 7.91 1.51
N ARG A 21 10.59 7.69 2.82
CA ARG A 21 11.57 6.75 3.40
C ARG A 21 11.32 5.32 2.94
N PHE A 22 10.08 4.84 3.02
CA PHE A 22 9.70 3.50 2.58
C PHE A 22 10.05 3.27 1.10
N TRP A 23 9.72 4.21 0.21
CA TRP A 23 10.03 4.10 -1.22
C TRP A 23 11.51 4.30 -1.56
N SER A 24 12.30 4.92 -0.68
CA SER A 24 13.74 5.07 -0.87
C SER A 24 14.53 3.77 -0.62
N SER A 25 13.96 2.85 0.17
CA SER A 25 14.60 1.57 0.52
C SER A 25 14.45 0.55 -0.61
N PRO A 26 15.54 0.10 -1.26
CA PRO A 26 15.47 -0.89 -2.35
C PRO A 26 14.86 -2.22 -1.89
N LYS A 27 15.10 -2.61 -0.63
CA LYS A 27 14.54 -3.82 -0.01
C LYS A 27 13.02 -3.75 0.11
N ASP A 28 12.50 -2.62 0.57
CA ASP A 28 11.06 -2.43 0.75
C ASP A 28 10.33 -2.32 -0.59
N ARG A 29 10.98 -1.69 -1.59
CA ARG A 29 10.48 -1.69 -2.98
C ARG A 29 10.36 -3.10 -3.55
N LYS A 30 11.41 -3.91 -3.42
CA LYS A 30 11.41 -5.29 -3.90
C LYS A 30 10.28 -6.11 -3.23
N LYS A 31 10.19 -6.05 -1.90
CA LYS A 31 9.14 -6.73 -1.15
C LYS A 31 7.74 -6.27 -1.57
N SER A 32 7.55 -4.97 -1.82
CA SER A 32 6.27 -4.42 -2.27
C SER A 32 5.89 -4.92 -3.67
N ALA A 33 6.86 -5.02 -4.59
CA ALA A 33 6.63 -5.58 -5.92
C ALA A 33 6.23 -7.06 -5.86
N GLU A 34 6.94 -7.88 -5.07
CA GLU A 34 6.61 -9.29 -4.87
C GLU A 34 5.20 -9.48 -4.27
N LEU A 35 4.79 -8.61 -3.35
CA LEU A 35 3.45 -8.64 -2.78
C LEU A 35 2.39 -8.23 -3.80
N TYR A 36 2.66 -7.21 -4.62
CA TYR A 36 1.76 -6.77 -5.67
C TYR A 36 1.48 -7.89 -6.69
N GLU A 37 2.54 -8.55 -7.17
CA GLU A 37 2.41 -9.68 -8.10
C GLU A 37 1.60 -10.84 -7.50
N LYS A 38 1.85 -11.18 -6.23
CA LYS A 38 1.08 -12.22 -5.53
C LYS A 38 -0.40 -11.86 -5.41
N ILE A 39 -0.71 -10.62 -5.02
CA ILE A 39 -2.09 -10.15 -4.90
C ILE A 39 -2.78 -10.21 -6.27
N GLU A 40 -2.12 -9.75 -7.33
CA GLU A 40 -2.66 -9.79 -8.68
C GLU A 40 -2.96 -11.24 -9.13
N GLN A 41 -2.04 -12.17 -8.88
CA GLN A 41 -2.25 -13.59 -9.15
C GLN A 41 -3.42 -14.15 -8.35
N THR A 42 -3.52 -13.84 -7.06
CA THR A 42 -4.65 -14.28 -6.22
C THR A 42 -5.97 -13.77 -6.78
N LEU A 43 -6.07 -12.48 -7.13
CA LEU A 43 -7.28 -11.90 -7.71
C LEU A 43 -7.65 -12.53 -9.06
N ARG A 44 -6.68 -12.83 -9.91
CA ARG A 44 -6.90 -13.55 -11.18
C ARG A 44 -7.45 -14.96 -10.95
N ASN A 45 -6.89 -15.68 -9.99
CA ASN A 45 -7.32 -17.03 -9.63
C ASN A 45 -8.73 -17.02 -9.04
N GLU A 46 -9.03 -16.06 -8.16
CA GLU A 46 -10.38 -15.88 -7.60
C GLU A 46 -11.41 -15.57 -8.68
N ASN A 47 -11.07 -14.72 -9.66
CA ASN A 47 -11.96 -14.42 -10.78
C ASN A 47 -12.15 -15.65 -11.69
N THR A 48 -11.09 -16.40 -11.99
CA THR A 48 -11.18 -17.62 -12.81
C THR A 48 -12.02 -18.71 -12.13
N ASN A 49 -11.90 -18.85 -10.82
CA ASN A 49 -12.70 -19.80 -10.03
C ASN A 49 -14.18 -19.39 -9.90
N LYS A 50 -14.50 -18.10 -10.03
CA LYS A 50 -15.88 -17.63 -10.09
C LYS A 50 -16.54 -17.88 -11.45
N ASP A 51 -15.75 -17.93 -12.53
CA ASP A 51 -16.24 -18.24 -13.88
C ASP A 51 -16.51 -19.74 -14.12
N HIS A 52 -15.92 -20.62 -13.30
CA HIS A 52 -16.06 -22.08 -13.42
C HIS A 52 -17.12 -22.69 -12.50
N ASN A 53 -17.87 -21.88 -11.75
CA ASN A 53 -18.85 -22.31 -10.74
C ASN A 53 -20.21 -21.64 -10.98
#